data_AF-A0A382WM68-F1
#
_entry.id   AF-A0A382WM68-F1
#
_cell.length_a   1.000
_cell.length_b   1.000
_cell.length_c   1.000
_cell.angle_alpha   90.00
_cell.angle_beta   90.00
_cell.angle_gamma   90.00
#
_symmetry.space_group_name_H-M   'P 1'
#
loop_
_entity.id
_entity.type
_entity.pdbx_description
1 polymer ?
#
loop_
_entity_poly.entity_id
_entity_poly.type
_entity_poly.pdbx_seq_one_letter_code
_entity_poly.pdbx_strand_id
1 'polypeptide(L)'
;MALVKKIKDRKVNIEFNKEFIKVINEKIKKQDTDFLANSLKELLPADSADIIENLSPENRSKLIELEGFNIDPEIFVELNESIQTEIFLLLSVESIASLLKKLESDNALKIL
;
A
#
# COMPACT_ATOMS: atom_id res chain seq x y z
N MET A 1 10.13 3.50 22.57
CA MET A 1 8.70 3.70 22.94
C MET A 1 8.14 5.11 22.67
N ALA A 2 8.89 6.06 22.07
CA ALA A 2 8.40 7.42 21.81
C ALA A 2 7.99 7.72 20.35
N LEU A 3 8.35 6.87 19.39
CA LEU A 3 8.08 7.09 17.96
C LEU A 3 6.62 6.78 17.59
N VAL A 4 6.06 5.70 18.16
CA VAL A 4 4.72 5.17 17.83
C VAL A 4 3.60 6.13 18.20
N LYS A 5 3.75 6.91 19.26
CA LYS A 5 2.66 7.77 19.77
C LYS A 5 2.46 9.06 18.97
N LYS A 6 3.35 9.37 18.03
CA LYS A 6 3.36 10.65 17.29
C LYS A 6 2.90 10.54 15.83
N ILE A 7 2.48 9.34 15.41
CA ILE A 7 1.97 9.05 14.07
C ILE A 7 0.46 9.32 13.99
N LYS A 8 -0.27 9.16 15.09
CA LYS A 8 -1.74 9.21 15.12
C LYS A 8 -2.38 10.60 14.94
N ASP A 9 -1.60 11.69 14.94
CA ASP A 9 -2.12 13.07 15.01
C ASP A 9 -1.44 14.06 14.05
N ARG A 10 -0.54 13.61 13.17
CA ARG A 10 0.16 14.52 12.26
C ARG A 10 -0.44 14.42 10.88
N LYS A 11 -1.20 15.47 10.51
CA LYS A 11 -1.35 15.92 9.12
C LYS A 11 -0.02 15.66 8.40
N VAL A 12 -0.06 14.75 7.44
CA VAL A 12 1.07 14.22 6.70
C VAL A 12 1.93 15.38 6.21
N ASN A 13 3.14 15.50 6.76
CA ASN A 13 4.06 16.55 6.36
C ASN A 13 4.68 16.07 5.04
N ILE A 14 4.49 16.81 3.94
CA ILE A 14 4.90 16.43 2.58
C ILE A 14 6.40 16.04 2.51
N GLU A 15 7.24 16.64 3.37
CA GLU A 15 8.66 16.27 3.50
C GLU A 15 8.89 14.85 4.05
N PHE A 16 8.07 14.38 4.98
CA PHE A 16 8.17 13.03 5.54
C PHE A 16 7.91 11.98 4.46
N ASN A 17 6.91 12.21 3.61
CA ASN A 17 6.56 11.29 2.54
C ASN A 17 7.71 11.17 1.51
N LYS A 18 8.37 12.28 1.15
CA LYS A 18 9.50 12.24 0.19
C LYS A 18 10.71 11.44 0.68
N GLU A 19 11.08 11.57 1.95
CA GLU A 19 12.19 10.79 2.50
C GLU A 19 11.80 9.32 2.65
N PHE A 20 10.56 9.06 3.06
CA PHE A 20 10.05 7.71 3.22
C PHE A 20 9.93 6.96 1.89
N ILE A 21 9.42 7.61 0.83
CA ILE A 21 9.39 7.07 -0.53
C ILE A 21 10.80 6.65 -0.99
N LYS A 22 11.84 7.44 -0.69
CA LYS A 22 13.22 7.04 -1.03
C LYS A 22 13.63 5.77 -0.31
N VAL A 23 13.33 5.65 0.98
CA VAL A 23 13.61 4.45 1.77
C VAL A 23 12.85 3.24 1.21
N ILE A 24 11.56 3.38 0.91
CA ILE A 24 10.74 2.32 0.30
C ILE A 24 11.35 1.89 -1.06
N ASN A 25 11.72 2.84 -1.91
CA ASN A 25 12.37 2.53 -3.19
C ASN A 25 13.69 1.76 -3.01
N GLU A 26 14.52 2.12 -2.03
CA GLU A 26 15.74 1.36 -1.73
C GLU A 26 15.43 -0.04 -1.21
N LYS A 27 14.38 -0.19 -0.41
CA LYS A 27 13.96 -1.47 0.18
C LYS A 27 13.34 -2.42 -0.84
N ILE A 28 12.56 -1.88 -1.80
CA ILE A 28 12.09 -2.61 -2.98
C ILE A 28 13.28 -3.13 -3.79
N LYS A 29 14.29 -2.30 -4.06
CA LYS A 29 15.52 -2.73 -4.77
C LYS A 29 16.27 -3.83 -4.04
N LYS A 30 16.28 -3.79 -2.69
CA LYS A 30 16.89 -4.82 -1.85
C LYS A 30 16.00 -6.05 -1.62
N GLN A 31 14.77 -6.05 -2.13
CA GLN A 31 13.78 -7.11 -1.93
C GLN A 31 13.54 -7.42 -0.44
N ASP A 32 13.56 -6.39 0.40
CA ASP A 32 13.39 -6.50 1.85
C ASP A 32 11.89 -6.55 2.20
N THR A 33 11.28 -7.71 1.98
CA THR A 33 9.84 -7.97 2.15
C THR A 33 9.36 -7.69 3.58
N ASP A 34 10.14 -8.08 4.59
CA ASP A 34 9.79 -7.87 5.99
C ASP A 34 9.70 -6.38 6.33
N PHE A 35 10.63 -5.56 5.83
CA PHE A 35 10.57 -4.12 6.05
C PHE A 35 9.37 -3.49 5.36
N LEU A 36 9.07 -3.89 4.12
CA LEU A 36 7.96 -3.35 3.34
C LEU A 36 6.60 -3.68 3.99
N ALA A 37 6.38 -4.95 4.32
CA ALA A 37 5.14 -5.40 4.94
C ALA A 37 4.91 -4.75 6.31
N ASN A 38 5.95 -4.64 7.14
CA ASN A 38 5.84 -3.98 8.44
C ASN A 38 5.60 -2.48 8.29
N SER A 39 6.27 -1.83 7.33
CA SER A 39 6.10 -0.39 7.08
C SER A 39 4.66 -0.07 6.67
N LEU A 40 4.09 -0.83 5.74
CA LEU A 40 2.73 -0.61 5.26
C LEU A 40 1.68 -0.88 6.35
N LYS A 41 1.94 -1.83 7.27
CA LYS A 41 1.07 -2.14 8.42
C LYS A 41 1.14 -1.13 9.56
N GLU A 42 2.28 -0.47 9.76
CA GLU A 42 2.42 0.55 10.80
C GLU A 42 1.82 1.90 10.39
N LEU A 43 1.64 2.12 9.09
CA LEU A 43 1.05 3.32 8.52
C LEU A 43 -0.47 3.25 8.45
N LEU A 44 -1.11 4.41 8.39
CA LEU A 44 -2.54 4.46 8.09
C LEU A 44 -2.76 4.05 6.63
N PRO A 45 -3.91 3.40 6.31
CA PRO A 45 -4.21 2.98 4.95
C PRO A 45 -4.06 4.10 3.90
N ALA A 46 -4.53 5.31 4.22
CA ALA A 46 -4.41 6.48 3.36
C ALA A 46 -2.95 6.92 3.12
N ASP A 47 -2.10 6.86 4.15
CA ASP A 47 -0.68 7.22 4.02
C ASP A 47 0.06 6.20 3.15
N SER A 48 -0.25 4.91 3.35
CA SER A 48 0.28 3.82 2.52
C SER A 48 -0.15 3.96 1.07
N ALA A 49 -1.41 4.30 0.83
CA ALA A 49 -1.92 4.58 -0.51
C ALA A 49 -1.18 5.76 -1.17
N ASP A 50 -1.05 6.89 -0.47
CA ASP A 50 -0.29 8.05 -0.94
C ASP A 50 1.15 7.67 -1.34
N ILE A 51 1.83 6.86 -0.53
CA ILE A 51 3.19 6.39 -0.85
C ILE A 51 3.19 5.56 -2.13
N ILE A 52 2.30 4.56 -2.24
CA ILE A 52 2.19 3.68 -3.41
C ILE A 52 1.93 4.48 -4.68
N GLU A 53 1.04 5.47 -4.61
CA GLU A 53 0.72 6.34 -5.75
C GLU A 53 1.91 7.16 -6.23
N ASN A 54 2.80 7.56 -5.32
CA ASN A 54 4.01 8.30 -5.63
C ASN A 54 5.18 7.41 -6.09
N LEU A 55 5.05 6.08 -6.06
CA LEU A 55 6.04 5.16 -6.64
C LEU A 55 5.94 5.13 -8.16
N SER A 56 7.05 4.80 -8.83
CA SER A 56 7.02 4.49 -10.27
C SER A 56 6.23 3.20 -10.53
N PRO A 57 5.62 3.04 -11.73
CA PRO A 57 4.87 1.82 -12.07
C PRO A 57 5.68 0.52 -11.88
N GLU A 58 6.98 0.56 -12.21
CA GLU A 58 7.90 -0.56 -12.00
C GLU A 58 8.05 -0.94 -10.53
N ASN A 59 8.20 0.06 -9.65
CA ASN A 59 8.36 -0.17 -8.21
C ASN A 59 7.03 -0.59 -7.56
N ARG A 60 5.89 -0.07 -8.03
CA ARG A 60 4.57 -0.55 -7.59
C ARG A 60 4.38 -2.02 -7.89
N SER A 61 4.61 -2.42 -9.14
CA SER A 61 4.50 -3.82 -9.56
C SER A 61 5.40 -4.72 -8.71
N LYS A 62 6.63 -4.26 -8.45
CA LYS A 62 7.59 -5.00 -7.62
C LYS A 62 7.13 -5.09 -6.15
N LEU A 63 6.58 -4.02 -5.59
CA LEU A 63 6.04 -4.02 -4.23
C LEU A 63 4.90 -5.03 -4.10
N ILE A 64 3.96 -5.05 -5.05
CA ILE A 64 2.82 -5.98 -5.01
C ILE A 64 3.28 -7.44 -5.12
N GLU A 65 4.26 -7.71 -5.98
CA GLU A 65 4.89 -9.03 -6.10
C GLU A 65 5.57 -9.45 -4.80
N LEU A 66 6.31 -8.54 -4.16
CA LEU A 66 7.04 -8.77 -2.91
C LEU A 66 6.09 -9.00 -1.71
N GLU A 67 4.93 -8.33 -1.70
CA GLU A 67 3.85 -8.59 -0.73
C GLU A 67 3.06 -9.87 -1.04
N GLY A 68 3.49 -10.65 -2.03
CA GLY A 68 2.86 -11.91 -2.40
C GLY A 68 1.43 -11.74 -2.91
N PHE A 69 1.14 -10.61 -3.55
CA PHE A 69 -0.21 -10.27 -4.04
C PHE A 69 -1.27 -10.25 -2.94
N ASN A 70 -0.88 -10.02 -1.68
CA ASN A 70 -1.77 -9.94 -0.52
C ASN A 70 -1.71 -8.54 0.10
N ILE A 71 -2.26 -7.57 -0.65
CA ILE A 71 -2.40 -6.18 -0.21
C ILE A 71 -3.50 -6.09 0.84
N ASP A 72 -3.33 -5.18 1.81
CA ASP A 72 -4.39 -4.86 2.76
C ASP A 72 -5.58 -4.20 2.04
N PRO A 73 -6.80 -4.72 2.19
CA PRO A 73 -7.95 -4.14 1.50
C PRO A 73 -8.26 -2.70 1.89
N GLU A 74 -7.95 -2.27 3.11
CA GLU A 74 -8.12 -0.87 3.49
C GLU A 74 -7.18 0.03 2.69
N ILE A 75 -5.92 -0.39 2.49
CA ILE A 75 -4.98 0.36 1.63
C ILE A 75 -5.51 0.40 0.20
N PHE A 76 -6.03 -0.72 -0.30
CA PHE A 76 -6.53 -0.81 -1.67
C PHE A 76 -7.66 0.19 -1.95
N VAL A 77 -8.60 0.35 -1.02
CA VAL A 77 -9.74 1.28 -1.17
C VAL A 77 -9.30 2.75 -1.19
N GLU A 78 -8.23 3.08 -0.50
CA GLU A 78 -7.69 4.45 -0.43
C GLU A 78 -6.87 4.82 -1.68
N LEU A 79 -6.44 3.85 -2.49
CA LEU A 79 -5.76 4.11 -3.77
C LEU A 79 -6.73 4.75 -4.78
N ASN A 80 -6.18 5.59 -5.64
CA ASN A 80 -6.91 6.12 -6.78
C ASN A 80 -7.27 5.02 -7.80
N GLU A 81 -8.35 5.24 -8.56
CA GLU A 81 -8.93 4.27 -9.50
C GLU A 81 -7.93 3.77 -10.56
N SER A 82 -7.00 4.63 -10.99
CA SER A 82 -5.99 4.26 -11.98
C SER A 82 -5.03 3.21 -11.43
N ILE A 83 -4.55 3.42 -10.20
CA ILE A 83 -3.65 2.47 -9.54
C ILE A 83 -4.38 1.20 -9.10
N GLN A 84 -5.63 1.30 -8.63
CA GLN A 84 -6.47 0.12 -8.37
C GLN A 84 -6.59 -0.76 -9.62
N THR A 85 -6.81 -0.17 -10.79
CA THR A 85 -6.88 -0.88 -12.07
C THR A 85 -5.54 -1.55 -12.42
N GLU A 86 -4.43 -0.82 -12.27
CA GLU A 86 -3.07 -1.36 -12.49
C GLU A 86 -2.82 -2.59 -11.62
N ILE A 87 -3.14 -2.50 -10.33
CA ILE A 87 -2.99 -3.60 -9.38
C ILE A 87 -3.92 -4.76 -9.72
N PHE A 88 -5.18 -4.50 -10.09
CA PHE A 88 -6.11 -5.57 -10.48
C PHE A 88 -5.59 -6.43 -11.63
N LEU A 89 -4.94 -5.81 -12.61
CA LEU A 89 -4.33 -6.52 -13.74
C LEU A 89 -3.13 -7.39 -13.33
N LEU A 90 -2.53 -7.12 -12.17
CA LEU A 90 -1.41 -7.90 -11.61
C LEU A 90 -1.88 -9.03 -10.69
N LEU A 91 -3.06 -8.89 -10.06
CA LEU A 91 -3.57 -9.87 -9.10
C LEU A 91 -4.17 -11.10 -9.80
N SER A 92 -3.98 -12.27 -9.19
CA SER A 92 -4.70 -13.48 -9.58
C SER A 92 -6.18 -13.39 -9.18
N VAL A 93 -7.06 -14.15 -9.84
CA VAL A 93 -8.49 -14.24 -9.49
C VAL A 93 -8.68 -14.64 -8.01
N GLU A 94 -7.81 -15.51 -7.49
CA GLU A 94 -7.85 -15.93 -6.08
C GLU A 94 -7.47 -14.79 -5.13
N SER A 95 -6.45 -14.00 -5.48
CA SER A 95 -6.04 -12.81 -4.73
C SER A 95 -7.15 -11.76 -4.71
N ILE A 96 -7.80 -11.52 -5.85
CA ILE A 96 -8.95 -10.61 -5.97
C ILE A 96 -10.10 -11.08 -5.09
N ALA A 97 -10.45 -12.37 -5.16
CA ALA A 97 -11.51 -12.93 -4.32
C ALA A 97 -11.19 -12.83 -2.81
N SER A 98 -9.92 -13.01 -2.43
CA SER A 98 -9.46 -12.84 -1.05
C SER A 98 -9.55 -11.38 -0.59
N LEU A 99 -9.15 -10.44 -1.45
CA LEU A 99 -9.26 -9.00 -1.20
C LEU A 99 -10.71 -8.59 -0.96
N LEU A 100 -11.61 -8.96 -1.88
CA LEU A 100 -13.05 -8.67 -1.79
C LEU A 100 -13.71 -9.28 -0.55
N LYS A 101 -13.32 -10.49 -0.15
CA LYS A 101 -13.87 -11.15 1.06
C LYS A 101 -13.47 -10.46 2.36
N LYS A 102 -12.34 -9.76 2.38
CA LYS A 102 -11.83 -9.05 3.56
C LYS A 102 -12.30 -7.59 3.61
N LEU A 103 -12.96 -7.10 2.56
CA LEU A 103 -13.52 -5.75 2.52
C LEU A 103 -14.89 -5.69 3.20
N GLU A 104 -15.15 -4.54 3.82
CA GLU A 104 -16.50 -4.15 4.21
C GLU A 104 -17.42 -4.12 2.98
N SER A 105 -18.67 -4.53 3.14
CA SER A 105 -19.61 -4.74 2.03
C SER A 105 -19.81 -3.49 1.15
N ASP A 106 -19.80 -2.30 1.74
CA ASP A 106 -19.95 -1.03 1.01
C ASP A 106 -18.72 -0.69 0.16
N ASN A 107 -17.53 -1.08 0.62
CA ASN A 107 -16.28 -0.86 -0.11
C ASN A 107 -16.08 -1.90 -1.21
N ALA A 108 -16.49 -3.16 -0.98
CA ALA A 108 -16.48 -4.19 -2.01
C ALA A 108 -17.39 -3.81 -3.20
N LEU A 109 -18.53 -3.16 -2.95
CA LEU A 109 -19.44 -2.70 -4.01
C LEU A 109 -18.85 -1.57 -4.86
N LYS A 110 -18.00 -0.69 -4.30
CA LYS A 110 -17.33 0.38 -5.05
C LYS A 110 -16.30 -0.13 -6.06
N ILE A 111 -15.83 -1.36 -5.86
CA ILE A 111 -14.74 -1.97 -6.61
C ILE A 111 -15.24 -2.83 -7.78
N LEU A 112 -16.52 -3.23 -7.78
CA LEU A 112 -17.19 -4.02 -8.82
C LEU A 112 -17.73 -3.12 -9.94
#